data_AF-A0A8T4D0L4-F1
#
_entry.id   AF-A0A8T4D0L4-F1
#
_cell.length_a   1.000
_cell.length_b   1.000
_cell.length_c   1.000
_cell.angle_alpha   90.00
_cell.angle_beta   90.00
_cell.angle_gamma   90.00
#
_symmetry.space_group_name_H-M   'P 1'
#
loop_
_entity.id
_entity.type
_entity.pdbx_description
1 polymer ?
#
loop_
_entity_poly.entity_id
_entity_poly.type
_entity_poly.pdbx_seq_one_letter_code
_entity_poly.pdbx_strand_id
1 'polypeptide(L)' 'MAKFAEADARLYKNIFVCKDCKTKFRAQQMKVLAGKVQCRKCKSKALRVVRKK' A
#
# COMPACT_ATOMS: atom_id res chain seq x y z
N MET A 1 -20.06 2.19 -15.92
CA MET A 1 -19.78 2.13 -14.47
C MET A 1 -19.20 3.46 -14.04
N ALA A 2 -19.94 4.27 -13.28
CA ALA A 2 -19.47 5.57 -12.84
C ALA A 2 -18.19 5.42 -12.00
N LYS A 3 -17.12 6.14 -12.36
CA LYS A 3 -15.86 6.16 -11.61
C LYS A 3 -16.05 7.04 -10.38
N PHE A 4 -16.50 6.46 -9.28
CA PHE A 4 -16.62 7.16 -8.01
C PHE A 4 -15.23 7.42 -7.41
N ALA A 5 -14.85 8.68 -7.24
CA ALA A 5 -13.58 9.07 -6.63
C ALA A 5 -13.40 8.48 -5.21
N GLU A 6 -14.51 8.23 -4.51
CA GLU A 6 -14.51 7.62 -3.19
C GLU A 6 -14.09 6.14 -3.21
N ALA A 7 -14.49 5.37 -4.23
CA ALA A 7 -14.09 3.98 -4.38
C ALA A 7 -12.57 3.86 -4.64
N ASP A 8 -12.02 4.77 -5.43
CA ASP A 8 -10.59 4.88 -5.68
C ASP A 8 -9.80 5.18 -4.40
N ALA A 9 -10.30 6.10 -3.57
CA ALA A 9 -9.67 6.43 -2.29
C ALA A 9 -9.67 5.23 -1.33
N ARG A 10 -10.74 4.41 -1.32
CA ARG A 10 -10.80 3.20 -0.49
C ARG A 10 -9.82 2.13 -0.93
N LEU A 11 -9.67 1.93 -2.25
CA LEU A 11 -8.93 0.82 -2.85
C LEU A 11 -7.44 1.08 -3.07
N TYR A 12 -7.03 2.33 -3.29
CA TYR A 12 -5.66 2.65 -3.71
C TYR A 12 -4.93 3.62 -2.77
N LYS A 13 -5.64 4.55 -2.11
CA LYS A 13 -4.99 5.56 -1.25
C LYS A 13 -4.32 4.90 -0.05
N ASN A 14 -3.01 5.13 0.09
CA ASN A 14 -2.19 4.64 1.21
C ASN A 14 -2.15 3.11 1.37
N ILE A 15 -2.54 2.35 0.35
CA ILE A 15 -2.48 0.89 0.38
C ILE A 15 -1.19 0.43 -0.29
N PHE A 16 -0.40 -0.31 0.47
CA PHE A 16 0.86 -0.88 0.06
C PHE A 16 0.78 -2.39 0.08
N VAL A 17 1.51 -3.01 -0.83
CA VAL A 17 1.70 -4.45 -0.93
C VAL A 17 3.16 -4.73 -0.69
N CYS A 18 3.49 -5.71 0.13
CA CYS A 18 4.88 -6.16 0.22
C CYS A 18 5.28 -6.94 -1.03
N LYS A 19 6.55 -6.83 -1.46
CA LYS A 19 7.09 -7.61 -2.59
C LYS A 19 7.24 -9.10 -2.25
N ASP A 20 7.62 -9.42 -1.01
CA ASP A 20 7.90 -10.81 -0.60
C ASP A 20 6.62 -11.51 -0.11
N CYS A 21 5.98 -10.93 0.91
CA CYS A 21 4.82 -11.52 1.59
C CYS A 21 3.50 -11.31 0.81
N LYS A 22 3.50 -10.47 -0.25
CA LYS A 22 2.31 -10.02 -1.02
C LYS A 22 1.14 -9.50 -0.18
N THR A 23 1.37 -9.25 1.11
CA THR A 23 0.35 -8.82 2.06
C THR A 23 0.02 -7.36 1.79
N LYS A 24 -1.27 -7.03 1.75
CA LYS A 24 -1.77 -5.67 1.56
C LYS A 24 -2.05 -5.03 2.91
N PHE A 25 -1.65 -3.79 3.09
CA PHE A 25 -1.95 -3.04 4.31
C PHE A 25 -1.94 -1.54 4.05
N ARG A 26 -2.57 -0.78 4.95
CA ARG A 26 -2.60 0.68 4.88
C ARG A 26 -1.46 1.27 5.70
N ALA A 27 -0.70 2.19 5.11
CA ALA A 27 0.39 2.90 5.77
C ALA A 27 0.52 4.34 5.25
N GLN A 28 1.08 5.24 6.07
CA GLN A 28 1.37 6.59 5.61
C GLN A 28 2.55 6.59 4.63
N GLN A 29 2.36 7.20 3.46
CA GLN A 29 3.37 7.25 2.40
C GLN A 29 4.70 7.87 2.86
N MET A 30 4.66 8.94 3.67
CA MET A 30 5.86 9.57 4.24
C MET A 30 6.70 8.58 5.07
N LYS A 31 6.05 7.71 5.86
CA LYS A 31 6.76 6.71 6.67
C LYS A 31 7.31 5.56 5.83
N VAL A 32 6.64 5.22 4.72
CA VAL A 32 7.10 4.21 3.76
C VAL A 32 8.34 4.73 3.01
N LEU A 33 8.30 5.97 2.53
CA LEU A 33 9.45 6.62 1.88
C LEU A 33 10.64 6.77 2.83
N ALA A 34 10.38 7.09 4.11
CA ALA A 34 11.41 7.15 5.14
C ALA A 34 11.92 5.76 5.60
N GLY A 35 11.42 4.64 5.03
CA GLY A 35 11.84 3.29 5.41
C GLY A 35 11.47 2.86 6.83
N LYS A 36 10.55 3.58 7.49
CA LYS A 36 10.09 3.36 8.87
C LYS A 36 8.95 2.34 8.97
N VAL A 37 8.41 1.90 7.82
CA VAL A 37 7.30 0.94 7.75
C VAL A 37 7.83 -0.39 7.22
N GLN A 38 7.42 -1.48 7.86
CA GLN A 38 7.81 -2.86 7.53
C GLN A 38 6.56 -3.71 7.26
N CYS A 39 6.65 -4.76 6.43
CA CYS A 39 5.58 -5.77 6.32
C CYS A 39 5.35 -6.38 7.71
N ARG A 40 4.10 -6.38 8.18
CA ARG A 40 3.73 -6.97 9.48
C ARG A 40 4.05 -8.46 9.60
N LYS A 41 4.18 -9.17 8.46
CA LYS A 41 4.40 -10.62 8.39
C LYS A 41 5.87 -10.99 8.23
N CYS A 42 6.56 -10.43 7.24
CA CYS A 42 7.95 -10.78 6.93
C CYS A 42 8.98 -9.71 7.36
N LYS A 43 8.56 -8.61 7.99
CA LYS A 43 9.42 -7.47 8.41
C LYS A 43 10.20 -6.78 7.29
N SER A 44 9.99 -7.15 6.03
CA SER A 44 10.70 -6.52 4.93
C SER A 44 10.22 -5.09 4.67
N LYS A 45 11.15 -4.24 4.24
CA LYS A 45 10.90 -2.83 3.87
C LYS A 45 10.55 -2.66 2.39
N ALA A 46 10.54 -3.77 1.64
CA ALA A 46 10.26 -3.79 0.21
C ALA A 46 8.74 -3.70 -0.04
N LEU A 47 8.22 -2.47 -0.05
CA LEU A 47 6.81 -2.17 -0.25
C LEU A 47 6.57 -1.59 -1.65
N ARG A 48 5.45 -1.94 -2.28
CA ARG A 48 4.97 -1.40 -3.56
C ARG A 48 3.58 -0.79 -3.40
N VAL A 49 3.28 0.24 -4.16
CA VAL A 49 1.93 0.81 -4.25
C VAL A 49 0.99 -0.10 -5.04
N VAL A 50 -0.28 -0.12 -4.69
CA VAL A 50 -1.31 -0.75 -5.54
C VAL A 50 -1.58 0.16 -6.72
N ARG A 51 -1.36 -0.36 -7.94
CA ARG A 51 -1.70 0.36 -9.18
C ARG A 51 -3.15 0.08 -9.57
N LYS A 52 -3.85 1.12 -10.02
CA LYS A 52 -5.13 0.99 -10.72
C LYS A 52 -4.86 0.35 -12.09
N LYS A 53 -5.71 -0.60 -12.49
CA LYS A 53 -5.65 -1.25 -13.79
C LYS A 53 -6.65 -0.59 -14.74
#